data_AF-A0A4R6ZHH5-F1
#
_entry.id   AF-A0A4R6ZHH5-F1
#
_cell.length_a   1.000
_cell.length_b   1.000
_cell.length_c   1.000
_cell.angle_alpha   90.00
_cell.angle_beta   90.00
_cell.angle_gamma   90.00
#
_symmetry.space_group_name_H-M   'P 1'
#
loop_
_entity.id
_entity.type
_entity.pdbx_description
1 polymer ?
#
loop_
_entity_poly.entity_id
_entity_poly.type
_entity_poly.pdbx_seq_one_letter_code
_entity_poly.pdbx_strand_id
1 'polypeptide(L)'
;MKSTKIRGILLTVLVVISIFLSYSLWKVQPDYEVIDNETVKKEQIAKLRQPEQVFRPTMVYSHQNDNHYMTQNMTMINALVKAGTTFDFSELVRTDKMTASYQGMMHQNNSMELVFPNAVPLSIYSQVFRLKGDNFDLNSFNRITFNLTKSENGLFSVYFGNDSNEQIYQGSIQQDQVDALKQILTDQKAVMAPVNEVYKNKQHLFLSDAPVKLKQQQYVIETIDIGLFKNALFGDGSKVKGQDNSFTNGSSSMTVNPDDKVLLYVDPAQERRDTSQLSSAMKSEQIQSSFNFVNDHWGWTGNYYYSGYAADSSTTAFSLFVQGLPVFNDDGMSQILVTEGTEGVYKYQRPFFKLGAQISTESKEVTLPSSVSVYEDLIKKVDPDDIQMIVPGYVMGYEQNNNSYNRVVELKPAWFYKYNGTWTPVVGGEL
;
A
#
# COMPACT_ATOMS: atom_id res chain seq x y z
N MET A 1 59.35 2.20 51.82
CA MET A 1 58.46 1.01 51.66
C MET A 1 57.02 1.18 52.20
N LYS A 2 56.54 2.39 52.53
CA LYS A 2 55.16 2.62 53.03
C LYS A 2 54.19 3.26 52.02
N SER A 3 54.66 4.03 51.02
CA SER A 3 53.75 4.71 50.06
C SER A 3 53.22 3.81 48.94
N THR A 4 53.96 2.77 48.53
CA THR A 4 53.57 1.87 47.43
C THR A 4 52.39 0.96 47.80
N LYS A 5 52.35 0.48 49.05
CA LYS A 5 51.23 -0.35 49.56
C LYS A 5 49.94 0.46 49.69
N ILE A 6 50.03 1.73 50.09
CA ILE A 6 48.87 2.62 50.24
C ILE A 6 48.22 2.89 48.87
N ARG A 7 49.02 3.14 47.83
CA ARG A 7 48.50 3.34 46.46
C ARG A 7 47.80 2.10 45.91
N GLY A 8 48.35 0.90 46.15
CA GLY A 8 47.72 -0.36 45.74
C GLY A 8 46.40 -0.65 46.46
N ILE A 9 46.34 -0.37 47.77
CA ILE A 9 45.11 -0.52 48.57
C ILE A 9 44.06 0.48 48.09
N LEU A 10 44.45 1.74 47.85
CA LEU A 10 43.53 2.78 47.38
C LEU A 10 42.94 2.43 46.01
N LEU A 11 43.77 1.92 45.10
CA LEU A 11 43.33 1.50 43.76
C LEU A 11 42.36 0.32 43.85
N THR A 12 42.65 -0.66 44.71
CA THR A 12 41.78 -1.83 44.90
C THR A 12 40.41 -1.42 45.45
N VAL A 13 40.37 -0.50 46.40
CA VAL A 13 39.12 0.05 46.95
C VAL A 13 38.33 0.79 45.86
N LEU A 14 39.00 1.58 45.02
CA LEU A 14 38.36 2.30 43.91
C LEU A 14 37.75 1.35 42.88
N VAL A 15 38.44 0.25 42.55
CA VAL A 15 37.92 -0.78 41.63
C VAL A 15 36.70 -1.47 42.23
N VAL A 16 36.73 -1.84 43.51
CA VAL A 16 35.58 -2.47 44.19
C VAL A 16 34.39 -1.52 44.25
N ILE A 17 34.61 -0.23 44.54
CA ILE A 17 33.56 0.79 44.53
C ILE A 17 32.99 1.00 43.13
N SER A 18 33.82 0.98 42.08
CA SER A 18 33.38 1.08 40.69
C SER A 18 32.52 -0.11 40.25
N ILE A 19 32.90 -1.32 40.65
CA ILE A 19 32.12 -2.53 40.39
C ILE A 19 30.79 -2.48 41.16
N PHE A 20 30.82 -2.03 42.42
CA PHE A 20 29.61 -1.87 43.24
C PHE A 20 28.66 -0.81 42.65
N LEU A 21 29.17 0.34 42.23
CA LEU A 21 28.39 1.40 41.56
C LEU A 21 27.83 0.90 40.22
N SER A 22 28.61 0.17 39.44
CA SER A 22 28.15 -0.42 38.17
C SER A 22 27.04 -1.44 38.39
N TYR A 23 27.19 -2.30 39.41
CA TYR A 23 26.13 -3.24 39.82
C TYR A 23 24.90 -2.52 40.36
N SER A 24 25.08 -1.42 41.12
CA SER A 24 24.00 -0.59 41.62
C SER A 24 23.20 0.06 40.49
N LEU A 25 23.87 0.57 39.44
CA LEU A 25 23.22 1.13 38.26
C LEU A 25 22.44 0.07 37.46
N TRP A 26 22.92 -1.17 37.41
CA TRP A 26 22.19 -2.28 36.79
C TRP A 26 20.97 -2.73 37.59
N LYS A 27 20.92 -2.45 38.90
CA LYS A 27 19.78 -2.76 39.78
C LYS A 27 18.74 -1.64 39.87
N VAL A 28 19.06 -0.44 39.40
CA VAL A 28 18.07 0.62 39.20
C VAL A 28 17.36 0.34 37.89
N GLN A 29 16.32 -0.49 37.94
CA GLN A 29 15.24 -0.34 36.97
C GLN A 29 14.66 1.06 37.22
N PRO A 30 14.48 1.91 36.19
CA PRO A 30 13.66 3.08 36.35
C PRO A 30 12.29 2.55 36.78
N ASP A 31 11.87 2.92 37.99
CA ASP A 31 10.47 2.88 38.34
C ASP A 31 9.85 3.98 37.48
N TYR A 32 9.54 3.63 36.23
CA TYR A 32 8.58 4.39 35.48
C TYR A 32 7.31 4.24 36.32
N GLU A 33 7.00 5.26 37.11
CA GLU A 33 5.61 5.52 37.44
C GLU A 33 4.90 5.39 36.10
N VAL A 34 4.17 4.30 35.93
CA VAL A 34 3.19 4.18 34.88
C VAL A 34 2.26 5.31 35.23
N ILE A 35 2.45 6.45 34.58
CA ILE A 35 1.40 7.42 34.42
C ILE A 35 0.32 6.54 33.79
N ASP A 36 -0.68 6.21 34.61
CA ASP A 36 -1.95 5.71 34.15
C ASP A 36 -2.55 6.90 33.38
N ASN A 37 -1.96 7.17 32.21
CA ASN A 37 -2.67 7.77 31.12
C ASN A 37 -3.82 6.80 30.97
N GLU A 38 -5.00 7.17 31.49
CA GLU A 38 -6.26 6.52 31.18
C GLU A 38 -6.14 6.11 29.73
N THR A 39 -5.87 4.82 29.52
CA THR A 39 -5.43 4.36 28.21
C THR A 39 -6.71 4.49 27.44
N VAL A 40 -6.87 5.59 26.68
CA VAL A 40 -8.04 5.86 25.87
C VAL A 40 -8.28 4.55 25.16
N LYS A 41 -9.33 3.83 25.56
CA LYS A 41 -9.57 2.48 25.07
C LYS A 41 -9.79 2.66 23.58
N LYS A 42 -8.74 2.43 22.80
CA LYS A 42 -8.82 2.64 21.36
C LYS A 42 -9.87 1.69 20.84
N GLU A 43 -10.86 2.24 20.18
CA GLU A 43 -12.01 1.48 19.72
C GLU A 43 -11.60 0.50 18.63
N GLN A 44 -12.10 -0.72 18.75
CA GLN A 44 -11.76 -1.79 17.81
C GLN A 44 -12.88 -1.95 16.79
N ILE A 45 -12.79 -1.24 15.66
CA ILE A 45 -13.79 -1.35 14.59
C ILE A 45 -13.68 -2.70 13.87
N ALA A 46 -12.46 -3.11 13.52
CA ALA A 46 -12.21 -4.35 12.80
C ALA A 46 -10.82 -4.94 13.11
N LYS A 47 -9.82 -4.68 12.27
CA LYS A 47 -8.48 -5.28 12.36
C LYS A 47 -7.40 -4.21 12.20
N LEU A 48 -6.25 -4.46 12.81
CA LEU A 48 -4.98 -3.79 12.47
C LEU A 48 -4.37 -4.43 11.23
N ARG A 49 -3.55 -3.66 10.51
CA ARG A 49 -2.73 -4.14 9.40
C ARG A 49 -1.28 -3.74 9.58
N GLN A 50 -0.38 -4.62 9.16
CA GLN A 50 1.04 -4.29 9.02
C GLN A 50 1.27 -3.54 7.70
N PRO A 51 2.33 -2.72 7.58
CA PRO A 51 2.57 -1.93 6.37
C PRO A 51 2.63 -2.77 5.10
N GLU A 52 3.27 -3.96 5.12
CA GLU A 52 3.36 -4.88 3.97
C GLU A 52 2.03 -5.47 3.50
N GLN A 53 0.97 -5.34 4.31
CA GLN A 53 -0.38 -5.77 3.95
C GLN A 53 -1.14 -4.70 3.19
N VAL A 54 -0.70 -3.44 3.25
CA VAL A 54 -1.34 -2.26 2.64
C VAL A 54 -0.49 -1.65 1.53
N PHE A 55 0.81 -1.47 1.77
CA PHE A 55 1.80 -0.94 0.82
C PHE A 55 2.52 -2.10 0.12
N ARG A 56 1.88 -2.65 -0.91
CA ARG A 56 2.31 -3.92 -1.48
C ARG A 56 2.16 -3.98 -3.00
N PRO A 57 2.95 -4.84 -3.67
CA PRO A 57 2.79 -5.06 -5.10
C PRO A 57 1.48 -5.81 -5.38
N THR A 58 0.95 -5.59 -6.59
CA THR A 58 -0.28 -6.24 -7.08
C THR A 58 -0.05 -6.98 -8.40
N MET A 59 1.15 -6.87 -8.96
CA MET A 59 1.51 -7.49 -10.23
C MET A 59 2.99 -7.85 -10.21
N VAL A 60 3.31 -8.93 -10.93
CA VAL A 60 4.67 -9.41 -11.14
C VAL A 60 4.91 -9.53 -12.63
N TYR A 61 6.06 -9.04 -13.10
CA TYR A 61 6.58 -9.36 -14.43
C TYR A 61 7.82 -10.25 -14.34
N SER A 62 8.01 -11.09 -15.35
CA SER A 62 9.25 -11.83 -15.55
C SER A 62 9.71 -11.68 -16.98
N HIS A 63 10.99 -11.35 -17.15
CA HIS A 63 11.64 -11.08 -18.44
C HIS A 63 12.69 -12.16 -18.64
N GLN A 64 12.53 -13.00 -19.66
CA GLN A 64 13.42 -14.14 -19.92
C GLN A 64 13.63 -14.32 -21.42
N ASN A 65 14.88 -14.16 -21.89
CA ASN A 65 15.25 -14.28 -23.30
C ASN A 65 14.32 -13.48 -24.22
N ASP A 66 14.09 -12.21 -23.88
CA ASP A 66 13.20 -11.27 -24.59
C ASP A 66 11.72 -11.69 -24.66
N ASN A 67 11.33 -12.69 -23.86
CA ASN A 67 9.93 -13.03 -23.62
C ASN A 67 9.48 -12.42 -22.28
N HIS A 68 8.26 -11.92 -22.27
CA HIS A 68 7.67 -11.29 -21.10
C HIS A 68 6.46 -12.07 -20.62
N TYR A 69 6.37 -12.21 -19.30
CA TYR A 69 5.27 -12.87 -18.64
C TYR A 69 4.78 -12.02 -17.49
N MET A 70 3.48 -12.05 -17.23
CA MET A 70 2.87 -11.34 -16.12
C MET A 70 2.02 -12.24 -15.25
N THR A 71 1.81 -11.84 -14.00
CA THR A 71 0.73 -12.38 -13.19
C THR A 71 0.22 -11.37 -12.17
N GLN A 72 -1.07 -11.47 -11.85
CA GLN A 72 -1.68 -10.81 -10.69
C GLN A 72 -2.11 -11.85 -9.64
N ASN A 73 -1.60 -13.08 -9.75
CA ASN A 73 -1.97 -14.17 -8.85
C ASN A 73 -1.46 -13.91 -7.43
N MET A 74 -2.40 -13.87 -6.48
CA MET A 74 -2.10 -13.55 -5.09
C MET A 74 -1.22 -14.57 -4.39
N THR A 75 -1.23 -15.85 -4.79
CA THR A 75 -0.37 -16.88 -4.18
C THR A 75 1.10 -16.55 -4.45
N MET A 76 1.43 -16.24 -5.70
CA MET A 76 2.79 -15.86 -6.09
C MET A 76 3.21 -14.53 -5.47
N ILE A 77 2.36 -13.50 -5.53
CA ILE A 77 2.64 -12.19 -4.92
C ILE A 77 2.86 -12.32 -3.41
N ASN A 78 2.03 -13.09 -2.70
CA ASN A 78 2.18 -13.30 -1.26
C ASN A 78 3.51 -14.02 -0.93
N ALA A 79 3.91 -15.00 -1.74
CA ALA A 79 5.18 -15.69 -1.57
C ALA A 79 6.37 -14.74 -1.75
N LEU A 80 6.33 -13.87 -2.76
CA LEU A 80 7.38 -12.89 -3.04
C LEU A 80 7.48 -11.80 -1.96
N VAL A 81 6.35 -11.25 -1.53
CA VAL A 81 6.32 -10.28 -0.42
C VAL A 81 6.90 -10.91 0.84
N LYS A 82 6.47 -12.13 1.20
CA LYS A 82 6.99 -12.85 2.36
C LYS A 82 8.48 -13.17 2.25
N ALA A 83 8.96 -13.53 1.06
CA ALA A 83 10.39 -13.78 0.85
C ALA A 83 11.18 -12.49 1.08
N GLY A 84 10.78 -11.39 0.46
CA GLY A 84 11.54 -10.16 0.55
C GLY A 84 11.63 -9.59 1.97
N THR A 85 10.65 -9.78 2.86
CA THR A 85 10.77 -9.31 4.26
C THR A 85 11.92 -9.97 5.02
N THR A 86 12.49 -11.05 4.48
CA THR A 86 13.66 -11.76 5.03
C THR A 86 14.96 -11.41 4.32
N PHE A 87 14.91 -10.64 3.22
CA PHE A 87 16.09 -10.30 2.44
C PHE A 87 16.95 -9.27 3.16
N ASP A 88 18.26 -9.42 3.01
CA ASP A 88 19.27 -8.47 3.43
C ASP A 88 19.78 -7.73 2.20
N PHE A 89 19.26 -6.52 2.03
CA PHE A 89 19.67 -5.62 0.97
C PHE A 89 20.98 -4.93 1.36
N SER A 90 21.88 -4.78 0.38
CA SER A 90 22.96 -3.80 0.52
C SER A 90 22.37 -2.39 0.67
N GLU A 91 23.22 -1.44 1.06
CA GLU A 91 22.83 -0.04 1.07
C GLU A 91 22.27 0.38 -0.30
N LEU A 92 21.11 1.02 -0.29
CA LEU A 92 20.45 1.56 -1.47
C LEU A 92 20.99 2.96 -1.74
N VAL A 93 21.57 3.13 -2.93
CA VAL A 93 22.16 4.39 -3.37
C VAL A 93 21.35 4.95 -4.52
N ARG A 94 21.04 6.24 -4.45
CA ARG A 94 20.35 6.95 -5.54
C ARG A 94 21.27 7.05 -6.76
N THR A 95 20.76 6.67 -7.92
CA THR A 95 21.54 6.72 -9.17
C THR A 95 21.33 8.06 -9.88
N ASP A 96 22.20 9.03 -9.63
CA ASP A 96 22.09 10.39 -10.21
C ASP A 96 22.66 10.53 -11.63
N LYS A 97 23.49 9.57 -12.06
CA LYS A 97 24.09 9.51 -13.40
C LYS A 97 23.84 8.16 -14.02
N MET A 98 22.90 8.09 -14.95
CA MET A 98 22.59 6.87 -15.67
C MET A 98 23.18 6.90 -17.07
N THR A 99 23.92 5.86 -17.43
CA THR A 99 24.34 5.61 -18.83
C THR A 99 23.24 4.89 -19.62
N ALA A 100 22.40 4.09 -18.94
CA ALA A 100 21.22 3.42 -19.50
C ALA A 100 19.95 4.24 -19.26
N SER A 101 18.90 4.05 -20.06
CA SER A 101 17.59 4.65 -19.80
C SER A 101 16.91 4.01 -18.57
N TYR A 102 16.02 4.75 -17.91
CA TYR A 102 15.15 4.21 -16.84
C TYR A 102 14.53 2.88 -17.23
N GLN A 103 13.88 2.86 -18.40
CA GLN A 103 13.21 1.70 -18.96
C GLN A 103 14.15 0.51 -19.15
N GLY A 104 15.36 0.75 -19.67
CA GLY A 104 16.37 -0.29 -19.86
C GLY A 104 16.94 -0.85 -18.55
N MET A 105 16.80 -0.14 -17.42
CA MET A 105 17.18 -0.67 -16.10
C MET A 105 16.02 -1.39 -15.42
N MET A 106 14.79 -0.90 -15.57
CA MET A 106 13.61 -1.55 -14.98
C MET A 106 13.24 -2.85 -15.69
N HIS A 107 13.32 -2.88 -17.02
CA HIS A 107 12.83 -3.99 -17.86
C HIS A 107 13.94 -4.89 -18.39
N GLN A 108 15.01 -5.06 -17.60
CA GLN A 108 16.17 -5.87 -18.00
C GLN A 108 15.78 -7.32 -18.28
N ASN A 109 16.43 -7.93 -19.27
CA ASN A 109 16.29 -9.37 -19.49
C ASN A 109 16.87 -10.16 -18.30
N ASN A 110 16.34 -11.36 -18.07
CA ASN A 110 16.62 -12.20 -16.89
C ASN A 110 16.32 -11.50 -15.56
N SER A 111 15.19 -10.81 -15.49
CA SER A 111 14.74 -10.10 -14.29
C SER A 111 13.33 -10.50 -13.86
N MET A 112 13.01 -10.12 -12.64
CA MET A 112 11.66 -10.13 -12.07
C MET A 112 11.31 -8.73 -11.59
N GLU A 113 10.10 -8.28 -11.87
CA GLU A 113 9.61 -6.99 -11.41
C GLU A 113 8.42 -7.18 -10.47
N LEU A 114 8.41 -6.45 -9.35
CA LEU A 114 7.24 -6.29 -8.48
C LEU A 114 6.66 -4.89 -8.72
N VAL A 115 5.39 -4.83 -9.10
CA VAL A 115 4.73 -3.57 -9.50
C VAL A 115 3.65 -3.19 -8.50
N PHE A 116 3.70 -1.95 -8.05
CA PHE A 116 2.78 -1.36 -7.08
C PHE A 116 1.70 -0.55 -7.81
N PRO A 117 0.46 -0.49 -7.27
CA PRO A 117 -0.60 0.32 -7.86
C PRO A 117 -0.24 1.81 -7.96
N ASN A 118 0.57 2.29 -7.01
CA ASN A 118 1.02 3.68 -6.94
C ASN A 118 2.38 3.80 -6.23
N ALA A 119 2.99 4.98 -6.32
CA ALA A 119 4.29 5.27 -5.74
C ALA A 119 4.23 5.27 -4.20
N VAL A 120 4.96 4.34 -3.59
CA VAL A 120 5.09 4.15 -2.15
C VAL A 120 6.33 4.90 -1.67
N PRO A 121 6.26 5.72 -0.62
CA PRO A 121 7.43 6.31 0.01
C PRO A 121 8.44 5.25 0.44
N LEU A 122 9.73 5.44 0.12
CA LEU A 122 10.77 4.51 0.54
C LEU A 122 10.87 4.42 2.07
N SER A 123 10.53 5.50 2.79
CA SER A 123 10.51 5.54 4.26
C SER A 123 9.50 4.58 4.91
N ILE A 124 8.41 4.25 4.23
CA ILE A 124 7.44 3.25 4.70
C ILE A 124 7.98 1.85 4.41
N TYR A 125 8.51 1.66 3.20
CA TYR A 125 8.95 0.34 2.75
C TYR A 125 10.27 -0.10 3.39
N SER A 126 11.11 0.84 3.82
CA SER A 126 12.33 0.57 4.58
C SER A 126 12.04 -0.12 5.93
N GLN A 127 10.90 0.19 6.55
CA GLN A 127 10.43 -0.46 7.77
C GLN A 127 10.04 -1.92 7.52
N VAL A 128 9.57 -2.24 6.32
CA VAL A 128 9.14 -3.59 5.94
C VAL A 128 10.33 -4.48 5.56
N PHE A 129 11.23 -3.98 4.72
CA PHE A 129 12.32 -4.78 4.09
C PHE A 129 13.70 -4.53 4.70
N ARG A 130 13.77 -3.84 5.85
CA ARG A 130 15.03 -3.48 6.55
C ARG A 130 16.05 -2.79 5.61
N LEU A 131 15.55 -1.92 4.74
CA LEU A 131 16.38 -1.21 3.76
C LEU A 131 17.32 -0.24 4.47
N LYS A 132 18.55 -0.14 3.99
CA LYS A 132 19.60 0.76 4.48
C LYS A 132 19.89 1.80 3.42
N GLY A 133 20.05 3.07 3.79
CA GLY A 133 20.36 4.17 2.89
C GLY A 133 19.82 5.49 3.41
N ASP A 134 20.04 6.55 2.62
CA ASP A 134 19.69 7.93 2.98
C ASP A 134 18.54 8.50 2.12
N ASN A 135 17.88 9.54 2.64
CA ASN A 135 16.86 10.33 1.94
C ASN A 135 15.62 9.53 1.47
N PHE A 136 15.25 8.49 2.21
CA PHE A 136 14.07 7.66 1.89
C PHE A 136 12.73 8.37 2.09
N ASP A 137 12.69 9.38 2.94
CA ASP A 137 11.56 10.27 3.15
C ASP A 137 11.31 11.21 1.96
N LEU A 138 12.35 11.50 1.18
CA LEU A 138 12.28 12.41 0.04
C LEU A 138 11.84 11.75 -1.27
N ASN A 139 11.75 10.42 -1.30
CA ASN A 139 11.59 9.67 -2.55
C ASN A 139 10.57 8.53 -2.40
N SER A 140 9.97 8.15 -3.50
CA SER A 140 9.00 7.06 -3.60
C SER A 140 9.33 6.18 -4.80
N PHE A 141 8.79 4.97 -4.82
CA PHE A 141 8.98 4.01 -5.89
C PHE A 141 7.66 3.28 -6.14
N ASN A 142 7.45 2.78 -7.35
CA ASN A 142 6.30 1.92 -7.67
C ASN A 142 6.71 0.61 -8.36
N ARG A 143 8.02 0.38 -8.51
CA ARG A 143 8.57 -0.83 -9.13
C ARG A 143 9.82 -1.29 -8.38
N ILE A 144 9.95 -2.59 -8.19
CA ILE A 144 11.18 -3.23 -7.72
C ILE A 144 11.61 -4.25 -8.77
N THR A 145 12.79 -4.06 -9.37
CA THR A 145 13.35 -4.98 -10.34
C THR A 145 14.51 -5.75 -9.71
N PHE A 146 14.39 -7.08 -9.66
CA PHE A 146 15.46 -7.99 -9.23
C PHE A 146 16.14 -8.58 -10.47
N ASN A 147 17.43 -8.34 -10.63
CA ASN A 147 18.22 -9.03 -11.65
C ASN A 147 18.55 -10.45 -11.15
N LEU A 148 18.16 -11.47 -11.93
CA LEU A 148 18.34 -12.88 -11.57
C LEU A 148 19.69 -13.44 -12.06
N THR A 149 20.50 -12.60 -12.69
CA THR A 149 21.86 -12.88 -13.16
C THR A 149 22.85 -11.89 -12.55
N LYS A 150 24.12 -12.28 -12.50
CA LYS A 150 25.16 -11.40 -11.97
C LYS A 150 25.47 -10.30 -12.99
N SER A 151 25.60 -9.07 -12.51
CA SER A 151 26.21 -7.98 -13.28
C SER A 151 27.73 -8.18 -13.42
N GLU A 152 28.38 -7.35 -14.22
CA GLU A 152 29.83 -7.45 -14.51
C GLU A 152 30.71 -7.41 -13.25
N ASN A 153 30.26 -6.71 -12.22
CA ASN A 153 30.90 -6.62 -10.90
C ASN A 153 30.56 -7.81 -9.96
N GLY A 154 29.87 -8.84 -10.45
CA GLY A 154 29.59 -10.08 -9.72
C GLY A 154 28.43 -10.01 -8.72
N LEU A 155 27.66 -8.92 -8.71
CA LEU A 155 26.54 -8.69 -7.80
C LEU A 155 25.19 -9.03 -8.45
N PHE A 156 24.19 -9.36 -7.64
CA PHE A 156 22.79 -9.42 -8.09
C PHE A 156 22.13 -8.09 -7.79
N SER A 157 22.06 -7.23 -8.80
CA SER A 157 21.51 -5.88 -8.65
C SER A 157 20.00 -5.92 -8.40
N VAL A 158 19.53 -5.02 -7.54
CA VAL A 158 18.11 -4.72 -7.35
C VAL A 158 17.90 -3.23 -7.51
N TYR A 159 16.80 -2.86 -8.17
CA TYR A 159 16.46 -1.49 -8.45
C TYR A 159 15.07 -1.16 -7.90
N PHE A 160 14.96 -0.04 -7.19
CA PHE A 160 13.70 0.55 -6.74
C PHE A 160 13.44 1.78 -7.61
N GLY A 161 12.50 1.67 -8.53
CA GLY A 161 12.23 2.68 -9.55
C GLY A 161 10.90 3.40 -9.36
N ASN A 162 10.86 4.66 -9.79
CA ASN A 162 9.65 5.46 -9.88
C ASN A 162 9.34 5.78 -11.35
N ASP A 163 8.27 5.19 -11.88
CA ASP A 163 7.92 5.30 -13.30
C ASP A 163 7.56 6.75 -13.69
N SER A 164 7.17 7.62 -12.74
CA SER A 164 6.69 8.98 -13.02
C SER A 164 7.80 10.02 -13.11
N ASN A 165 8.88 9.86 -12.34
CA ASN A 165 9.99 10.82 -12.31
C ASN A 165 11.35 10.18 -12.67
N GLU A 166 11.32 8.92 -13.10
CA GLU A 166 12.48 8.13 -13.53
C GLU A 166 13.60 8.00 -12.47
N GLN A 167 13.32 8.28 -11.20
CA GLN A 167 14.29 8.10 -10.12
C GLN A 167 14.50 6.62 -9.80
N ILE A 168 15.76 6.25 -9.57
CA ILE A 168 16.15 4.88 -9.24
C ILE A 168 17.06 4.88 -8.01
N TYR A 169 16.78 3.97 -7.10
CA TYR A 169 17.68 3.52 -6.06
C TYR A 169 18.21 2.13 -6.39
N GLN A 170 19.52 1.97 -6.40
CA GLN A 170 20.18 0.71 -6.70
C GLN A 170 20.79 0.10 -5.44
N GLY A 171 20.62 -1.20 -5.29
CA GLY A 171 21.34 -2.01 -4.32
C GLY A 171 21.67 -3.39 -4.89
N SER A 172 21.91 -4.33 -4.00
CA SER A 172 22.15 -5.73 -4.35
C SER A 172 21.61 -6.68 -3.28
N ILE A 173 21.37 -7.93 -3.70
CA ILE A 173 20.93 -9.05 -2.86
C ILE A 173 21.90 -10.22 -2.97
N GLN A 174 21.78 -11.18 -2.06
CA GLN A 174 22.65 -12.36 -1.98
C GLN A 174 22.17 -13.50 -2.90
N GLN A 175 23.06 -14.46 -3.20
CA GLN A 175 22.78 -15.58 -4.10
C GLN A 175 21.59 -16.43 -3.63
N ASP A 176 21.52 -16.74 -2.33
CA ASP A 176 20.44 -17.54 -1.72
C ASP A 176 19.07 -16.86 -1.85
N GLN A 177 19.04 -15.52 -1.77
CA GLN A 177 17.83 -14.72 -1.97
C GLN A 177 17.38 -14.76 -3.44
N VAL A 178 18.32 -14.70 -4.38
CA VAL A 178 18.02 -14.89 -5.82
C VAL A 178 17.53 -16.30 -6.12
N ASP A 179 18.12 -17.32 -5.49
CA ASP A 179 17.71 -18.71 -5.65
C ASP A 179 16.27 -18.90 -5.12
N ALA A 180 15.90 -18.25 -4.02
CA ALA A 180 14.53 -18.23 -3.51
C ALA A 180 13.55 -17.58 -4.51
N LEU A 181 13.92 -16.45 -5.15
CA LEU A 181 13.11 -15.81 -6.18
C LEU A 181 12.90 -16.73 -7.39
N LYS A 182 13.98 -17.39 -7.87
CA LYS A 182 13.93 -18.36 -8.97
C LYS A 182 13.07 -19.58 -8.64
N GLN A 183 13.14 -20.07 -7.40
CA GLN A 183 12.32 -21.17 -6.94
C GLN A 183 10.83 -20.79 -6.98
N ILE A 184 10.46 -19.62 -6.47
CA ILE A 184 9.06 -19.13 -6.52
C ILE A 184 8.58 -19.01 -7.97
N LEU A 185 9.39 -18.45 -8.88
CA LEU A 185 9.07 -18.38 -10.32
C LEU A 185 8.83 -19.75 -10.93
N THR A 186 9.67 -20.73 -10.57
CA THR A 186 9.58 -22.09 -11.10
C THR A 186 8.33 -22.78 -10.60
N ASP A 187 8.06 -22.71 -9.30
CA ASP A 187 6.91 -23.35 -8.66
C ASP A 187 5.58 -22.76 -9.11
N GLN A 188 5.55 -21.47 -9.44
CA GLN A 188 4.35 -20.73 -9.83
C GLN A 188 4.29 -20.41 -11.33
N LYS A 189 5.10 -21.07 -12.16
CA LYS A 189 5.15 -20.80 -13.62
C LYS A 189 3.78 -20.90 -14.31
N ALA A 190 2.90 -21.78 -13.82
CA ALA A 190 1.58 -22.02 -14.42
C ALA A 190 0.61 -20.83 -14.32
N VAL A 191 0.84 -19.89 -13.40
CA VAL A 191 -0.02 -18.69 -13.24
C VAL A 191 0.54 -17.47 -13.97
N MET A 192 1.65 -17.62 -14.69
CA MET A 192 2.29 -16.58 -15.50
C MET A 192 1.75 -16.62 -16.93
N ALA A 193 1.13 -15.53 -17.38
CA ALA A 193 0.59 -15.39 -18.72
C ALA A 193 1.58 -14.65 -19.63
N PRO A 194 1.76 -15.06 -20.90
CA PRO A 194 2.60 -14.34 -21.85
C PRO A 194 1.99 -12.97 -22.19
N VAL A 195 2.88 -11.98 -22.34
CA VAL A 195 2.54 -10.61 -22.72
C VAL A 195 3.55 -10.10 -23.74
N ASN A 196 3.08 -9.24 -24.64
CA ASN A 196 3.90 -8.54 -25.61
C ASN A 196 4.26 -7.16 -25.07
N GLU A 197 5.51 -6.78 -25.31
CA GLU A 197 5.98 -5.44 -25.02
C GLU A 197 5.49 -4.46 -26.08
N VAL A 198 4.86 -3.38 -25.64
CA VAL A 198 4.50 -2.23 -26.44
C VAL A 198 5.27 -1.04 -25.88
N TYR A 199 6.34 -0.66 -26.57
CA TYR A 199 7.08 0.55 -26.26
C TYR A 199 6.49 1.74 -27.03
N LYS A 200 5.91 2.68 -26.30
CA LYS A 200 5.40 3.94 -26.85
C LYS A 200 5.80 5.10 -25.95
N ASN A 201 6.35 6.14 -26.56
CA ASN A 201 6.59 7.45 -25.96
C ASN A 201 7.21 7.38 -24.55
N LYS A 202 8.32 6.62 -24.45
CA LYS A 202 9.16 6.41 -23.26
C LYS A 202 8.59 5.49 -22.18
N GLN A 203 7.44 4.85 -22.39
CA GLN A 203 6.88 3.87 -21.47
C GLN A 203 6.76 2.48 -22.11
N HIS A 204 7.04 1.45 -21.31
CA HIS A 204 6.81 0.06 -21.67
C HIS A 204 5.47 -0.40 -21.08
N LEU A 205 4.56 -0.82 -21.94
CA LEU A 205 3.34 -1.52 -21.57
C LEU A 205 3.49 -2.99 -21.93
N PHE A 206 3.08 -3.88 -21.04
CA PHE A 206 3.08 -5.32 -21.29
C PHE A 206 1.64 -5.79 -21.42
N LEU A 207 1.22 -6.10 -22.64
CA LEU A 207 -0.17 -6.36 -23.00
C LEU A 207 -0.34 -7.79 -23.53
N SER A 208 -1.45 -8.45 -23.20
CA SER A 208 -1.78 -9.78 -23.69
C SER A 208 -2.80 -9.71 -24.83
N ASP A 209 -2.62 -10.56 -25.84
CA ASP A 209 -3.62 -10.82 -26.89
C ASP A 209 -4.75 -11.75 -26.42
N ALA A 210 -4.57 -12.40 -25.26
CA ALA A 210 -5.57 -13.32 -24.73
C ALA A 210 -6.70 -12.56 -24.02
N PRO A 211 -7.97 -12.96 -24.23
CA PRO A 211 -9.08 -12.44 -23.43
C PRO A 211 -8.95 -12.91 -21.98
N VAL A 212 -9.45 -12.11 -21.04
CA VAL A 212 -9.37 -12.39 -19.61
C VAL A 212 -10.73 -12.90 -19.12
N LYS A 213 -10.75 -14.09 -18.51
CA LYS A 213 -11.97 -14.67 -17.93
C LYS A 213 -12.00 -14.44 -16.43
N LEU A 214 -13.01 -13.73 -15.95
CA LEU A 214 -13.23 -13.45 -14.54
C LEU A 214 -14.65 -13.80 -14.15
N LYS A 215 -14.83 -14.23 -12.89
CA LYS A 215 -16.17 -14.48 -12.36
C LYS A 215 -16.71 -13.20 -11.74
N GLN A 216 -17.92 -12.83 -12.09
CA GLN A 216 -18.71 -11.92 -11.29
C GLN A 216 -18.86 -12.47 -9.87
N GLN A 217 -18.72 -11.61 -8.88
CA GLN A 217 -18.82 -11.98 -7.47
C GLN A 217 -20.01 -11.27 -6.83
N GLN A 218 -20.68 -11.94 -5.90
CA GLN A 218 -21.69 -11.33 -5.05
C GLN A 218 -21.36 -11.59 -3.59
N TYR A 219 -21.58 -10.60 -2.73
CA TYR A 219 -21.32 -10.69 -1.31
C TYR A 219 -22.49 -10.13 -0.52
N VAL A 220 -22.88 -10.83 0.54
CA VAL A 220 -23.68 -10.23 1.61
C VAL A 220 -22.76 -9.32 2.41
N ILE A 221 -23.14 -8.05 2.57
CA ILE A 221 -22.35 -7.11 3.36
C ILE A 221 -22.72 -7.16 4.84
N GLU A 222 -21.71 -7.05 5.69
CA GLU A 222 -21.87 -6.92 7.13
C GLU A 222 -21.72 -5.44 7.50
N THR A 223 -22.83 -4.80 7.88
CA THR A 223 -22.82 -3.41 8.33
C THR A 223 -22.17 -3.31 9.71
N ILE A 224 -21.36 -2.28 9.90
CA ILE A 224 -20.65 -1.98 11.14
C ILE A 224 -21.44 -0.92 11.89
N ASP A 225 -21.52 -1.06 13.21
CA ASP A 225 -22.20 -0.11 14.07
C ASP A 225 -21.54 1.28 13.98
N ILE A 226 -22.34 2.30 13.66
CA ILE A 226 -21.93 3.70 13.62
C ILE A 226 -21.42 4.17 15.00
N GLY A 227 -21.91 3.59 16.10
CA GLY A 227 -21.41 3.87 17.44
C GLY A 227 -19.91 3.67 17.60
N LEU A 228 -19.34 2.65 16.94
CA LEU A 228 -17.89 2.39 16.97
C LEU A 228 -17.11 3.53 16.29
N PHE A 229 -17.60 4.04 15.16
CA PHE A 229 -16.99 5.19 14.47
C PHE A 229 -17.15 6.48 15.28
N LYS A 230 -18.31 6.68 15.93
CA LYS A 230 -18.50 7.84 16.82
C LYS A 230 -17.45 7.86 17.94
N ASN A 231 -17.25 6.73 18.62
CA ASN A 231 -16.28 6.66 19.71
C ASN A 231 -14.84 6.80 19.20
N ALA A 232 -14.52 6.16 18.06
CA ALA A 232 -13.19 6.22 17.47
C ALA A 232 -12.78 7.62 16.98
N LEU A 233 -13.70 8.36 16.35
CA LEU A 233 -13.37 9.59 15.62
C LEU A 233 -13.54 10.86 16.46
N PHE A 234 -14.47 10.86 17.43
CA PHE A 234 -14.70 12.02 18.31
C PHE A 234 -13.93 11.96 19.64
N GLY A 235 -13.23 10.84 19.92
CA GLY A 235 -12.51 10.58 21.17
C GLY A 235 -13.41 10.28 22.37
N ASP A 236 -14.43 11.12 22.61
CA ASP A 236 -15.45 10.94 23.64
C ASP A 236 -16.86 10.92 23.02
N GLY A 237 -17.32 9.72 22.66
CA GLY A 237 -18.62 9.50 22.02
C GLY A 237 -19.82 9.95 22.86
N SER A 238 -19.67 10.11 24.18
CA SER A 238 -20.75 10.53 25.08
C SER A 238 -21.18 11.99 24.87
N LYS A 239 -20.27 12.82 24.34
CA LYS A 239 -20.51 14.24 24.03
C LYS A 239 -21.05 14.45 22.61
N VAL A 240 -21.20 13.38 21.84
CA VAL A 240 -21.65 13.44 20.44
C VAL A 240 -23.17 13.40 20.38
N LYS A 241 -23.75 14.54 20.00
CA LYS A 241 -25.18 14.64 19.69
C LYS A 241 -25.42 14.10 18.29
N GLY A 242 -26.49 13.32 18.12
CA GLY A 242 -26.92 12.79 16.84
C GLY A 242 -28.31 13.27 16.48
N GLN A 243 -28.52 13.65 15.23
CA GLN A 243 -29.82 13.90 14.63
C GLN A 243 -29.85 13.24 13.24
N ASP A 244 -30.78 12.32 13.04
CA ASP A 244 -30.90 11.50 11.84
C ASP A 244 -29.56 10.82 11.48
N ASN A 245 -28.95 11.20 10.36
CA ASN A 245 -27.70 10.67 9.87
C ASN A 245 -26.50 11.59 10.11
N SER A 246 -26.63 12.59 11.00
CA SER A 246 -25.57 13.54 11.34
C SER A 246 -25.22 13.47 12.82
N PHE A 247 -23.92 13.51 13.11
CA PHE A 247 -23.35 13.42 14.45
C PHE A 247 -22.33 14.53 14.65
N THR A 248 -22.33 15.19 15.81
CA THR A 248 -21.38 16.26 16.10
C THR A 248 -21.11 16.42 17.59
N ASN A 249 -19.89 16.83 17.95
CA ASN A 249 -19.53 17.30 19.29
C ASN A 249 -19.48 18.85 19.38
N GLY A 250 -19.90 19.55 18.32
CA GLY A 250 -19.85 21.01 18.19
C GLY A 250 -18.61 21.55 17.49
N SER A 251 -17.50 20.81 17.44
CA SER A 251 -16.27 21.20 16.75
C SER A 251 -16.01 20.41 15.47
N SER A 252 -16.33 19.11 15.47
CA SER A 252 -16.25 18.23 14.31
C SER A 252 -17.61 17.60 14.01
N SER A 253 -17.73 16.97 12.84
CA SER A 253 -18.97 16.36 12.39
C SER A 253 -18.72 15.03 11.67
N MET A 254 -19.70 14.14 11.73
CA MET A 254 -19.75 12.91 10.96
C MET A 254 -21.14 12.77 10.36
N THR A 255 -21.22 12.57 9.04
CA THR A 255 -22.45 12.26 8.33
C THR A 255 -22.40 10.85 7.78
N VAL A 256 -23.57 10.23 7.67
CA VAL A 256 -23.73 8.86 7.17
C VAL A 256 -24.69 8.87 6.00
N ASN A 257 -24.29 8.28 4.88
CA ASN A 257 -25.20 7.96 3.80
C ASN A 257 -25.65 6.49 3.97
N PRO A 258 -26.92 6.24 4.34
CA PRO A 258 -27.41 4.88 4.59
C PRO A 258 -27.61 4.05 3.31
N ASP A 259 -27.78 4.73 2.17
CA ASP A 259 -28.05 4.10 0.87
C ASP A 259 -26.76 3.45 0.34
N ASP A 260 -25.68 4.22 0.29
CA ASP A 260 -24.34 3.77 -0.18
C ASP A 260 -23.49 3.16 0.95
N LYS A 261 -23.96 3.31 2.19
CA LYS A 261 -23.27 2.88 3.40
C LYS A 261 -21.85 3.43 3.55
N VAL A 262 -21.72 4.71 3.24
CA VAL A 262 -20.49 5.49 3.38
C VAL A 262 -20.67 6.53 4.47
N LEU A 263 -19.64 6.74 5.29
CA LEU A 263 -19.57 7.83 6.26
C LEU A 263 -18.53 8.86 5.82
N LEU A 264 -18.74 10.10 6.26
CA LEU A 264 -17.81 11.21 6.11
C LEU A 264 -17.64 11.91 7.45
N TYR A 265 -16.43 11.91 7.99
CA TYR A 265 -16.04 12.71 9.14
C TYR A 265 -15.24 13.95 8.69
N VAL A 266 -15.48 15.08 9.32
CA VAL A 266 -14.82 16.37 9.06
C VAL A 266 -14.50 17.07 10.37
N ASP A 267 -13.24 17.47 10.56
CA ASP A 267 -12.77 18.37 11.61
C ASP A 267 -12.28 19.70 11.01
N PRO A 268 -13.15 20.73 10.90
CA PRO A 268 -12.81 22.01 10.30
C PRO A 268 -11.59 22.72 10.92
N ALA A 269 -11.25 22.43 12.18
CA ALA A 269 -10.08 23.04 12.82
C ALA A 269 -8.75 22.60 12.18
N GLN A 270 -8.75 21.45 11.52
CA GLN A 270 -7.58 20.88 10.84
C GLN A 270 -7.47 21.29 9.37
N GLU A 271 -8.40 22.09 8.84
CA GLU A 271 -8.39 22.44 7.42
C GLU A 271 -7.11 23.16 7.00
N ARG A 272 -6.33 22.52 6.13
CA ARG A 272 -5.18 23.15 5.49
C ARG A 272 -5.64 23.95 4.27
N ARG A 273 -5.40 25.26 4.29
CA ARG A 273 -5.81 26.18 3.22
C ARG A 273 -4.88 26.20 2.00
N ASP A 274 -3.63 25.79 2.18
CA ASP A 274 -2.63 25.74 1.11
C ASP A 274 -1.82 24.45 1.17
N THR A 275 -1.94 23.64 0.13
CA THR A 275 -1.24 22.35 -0.06
C THR A 275 -0.10 22.45 -1.08
N SER A 276 0.07 23.61 -1.72
CA SER A 276 1.03 23.81 -2.83
C SER A 276 2.50 23.75 -2.39
N GLN A 277 2.77 23.90 -1.09
CA GLN A 277 4.12 23.95 -0.50
C GLN A 277 4.55 22.63 0.17
N LEU A 278 3.81 21.52 -0.02
CA LEU A 278 4.17 20.26 0.63
C LEU A 278 5.45 19.67 0.02
N SER A 279 6.50 19.57 0.85
CA SER A 279 7.74 18.88 0.50
C SER A 279 7.52 17.37 0.35
N SER A 280 8.43 16.66 -0.34
CA SER A 280 8.34 15.19 -0.46
C SER A 280 8.35 14.49 0.91
N ALA A 281 9.14 14.97 1.87
CA ALA A 281 9.16 14.44 3.24
C ALA A 281 7.78 14.56 3.90
N MET A 282 7.12 15.71 3.79
CA MET A 282 5.79 15.91 4.36
C MET A 282 4.74 15.03 3.69
N LYS A 283 4.83 14.79 2.37
CA LYS A 283 3.94 13.86 1.67
C LYS A 283 4.13 12.44 2.19
N SER A 284 5.37 11.99 2.34
CA SER A 284 5.70 10.68 2.90
C SER A 284 5.19 10.51 4.33
N GLU A 285 5.37 11.53 5.17
CA GLU A 285 4.85 11.57 6.54
C GLU A 285 3.32 11.50 6.57
N GLN A 286 2.63 12.26 5.71
CA GLN A 286 1.18 12.25 5.61
C GLN A 286 0.62 10.89 5.18
N ILE A 287 1.25 10.22 4.21
CA ILE A 287 0.85 8.86 3.81
C ILE A 287 1.00 7.88 4.99
N GLN A 288 2.11 7.97 5.73
CA GLN A 288 2.36 7.14 6.91
C GLN A 288 1.36 7.46 8.04
N SER A 289 1.09 8.73 8.30
CA SER A 289 0.11 9.22 9.28
C SER A 289 -1.28 8.71 8.93
N SER A 290 -1.69 8.79 7.67
CA SER A 290 -3.00 8.31 7.22
C SER A 290 -3.16 6.80 7.43
N PHE A 291 -2.11 6.01 7.19
CA PHE A 291 -2.12 4.58 7.50
C PHE A 291 -2.22 4.33 9.02
N ASN A 292 -1.47 5.08 9.82
CA ASN A 292 -1.48 4.98 11.28
C ASN A 292 -2.85 5.37 11.85
N PHE A 293 -3.47 6.42 11.33
CA PHE A 293 -4.80 6.87 11.70
C PHE A 293 -5.85 5.77 11.53
N VAL A 294 -5.85 5.07 10.39
CA VAL A 294 -6.76 3.92 10.18
C VAL A 294 -6.43 2.78 11.17
N ASN A 295 -5.15 2.55 11.47
CA ASN A 295 -4.74 1.55 12.46
C ASN A 295 -5.15 1.93 13.90
N ASP A 296 -5.15 3.22 14.26
CA ASP A 296 -5.45 3.70 15.62
C ASP A 296 -6.87 3.37 16.09
N HIS A 297 -7.75 2.94 15.19
CA HIS A 297 -9.09 2.45 15.50
C HIS A 297 -9.39 1.09 14.84
N TRP A 298 -8.35 0.30 14.50
CA TRP A 298 -8.47 -1.02 13.89
C TRP A 298 -9.37 -0.97 12.63
N GLY A 299 -9.26 0.10 11.86
CA GLY A 299 -10.23 0.50 10.85
C GLY A 299 -10.23 -0.38 9.60
N TRP A 300 -9.41 -1.41 9.47
CA TRP A 300 -9.30 -2.18 8.23
C TRP A 300 -10.41 -3.22 8.10
N THR A 301 -11.44 -2.89 7.32
CA THR A 301 -12.65 -3.72 7.14
C THR A 301 -12.55 -4.67 5.95
N GLY A 302 -11.40 -4.76 5.31
CA GLY A 302 -11.19 -5.58 4.12
C GLY A 302 -9.72 -5.65 3.73
N ASN A 303 -9.45 -6.09 2.51
CA ASN A 303 -8.12 -6.02 1.90
C ASN A 303 -8.00 -4.69 1.15
N TYR A 304 -7.71 -3.62 1.89
CA TYR A 304 -7.44 -2.31 1.31
C TYR A 304 -5.95 -2.13 1.08
N TYR A 305 -5.55 -1.72 -0.12
CA TYR A 305 -4.17 -1.40 -0.48
C TYR A 305 -4.04 0.08 -0.78
N TYR A 306 -2.85 0.63 -0.52
CA TYR A 306 -2.54 2.01 -0.89
C TYR A 306 -2.66 2.18 -2.41
N SER A 307 -3.55 3.08 -2.82
CA SER A 307 -3.89 3.33 -4.23
C SER A 307 -3.43 4.69 -4.73
N GLY A 308 -2.99 5.60 -3.84
CA GLY A 308 -2.39 6.86 -4.23
C GLY A 308 -2.50 7.95 -3.16
N TYR A 309 -1.88 9.09 -3.47
CA TYR A 309 -1.89 10.29 -2.66
C TYR A 309 -2.12 11.50 -3.57
N ALA A 310 -3.20 12.24 -3.32
CA ALA A 310 -3.57 13.45 -4.04
C ALA A 310 -3.00 14.66 -3.31
N ALA A 311 -1.89 15.20 -3.82
CA ALA A 311 -1.14 16.27 -3.15
C ALA A 311 -1.90 17.60 -3.07
N ASP A 312 -2.76 17.88 -4.05
CA ASP A 312 -3.63 19.05 -4.10
C ASP A 312 -4.61 19.12 -2.93
N SER A 313 -5.08 17.96 -2.46
CA SER A 313 -6.01 17.84 -1.35
C SER A 313 -5.38 17.29 -0.07
N SER A 314 -4.11 16.84 -0.10
CA SER A 314 -3.48 16.08 0.99
C SER A 314 -4.23 14.78 1.34
N THR A 315 -4.78 14.11 0.33
CA THR A 315 -5.64 12.93 0.53
C THR A 315 -4.91 11.64 0.17
N THR A 316 -4.75 10.76 1.15
CA THR A 316 -4.31 9.38 0.97
C THR A 316 -5.51 8.49 0.68
N ALA A 317 -5.43 7.69 -0.38
CA ALA A 317 -6.46 6.74 -0.77
C ALA A 317 -6.00 5.30 -0.56
N PHE A 318 -6.84 4.50 0.11
CA PHE A 318 -6.70 3.05 0.19
C PHE A 318 -7.91 2.40 -0.49
N SER A 319 -7.69 1.67 -1.58
CA SER A 319 -8.77 1.03 -2.37
C SER A 319 -8.93 -0.43 -1.99
N LEU A 320 -10.15 -0.94 -2.02
CA LEU A 320 -10.48 -2.34 -1.77
C LEU A 320 -9.98 -3.22 -2.92
N PHE A 321 -9.44 -4.38 -2.58
CA PHE A 321 -9.03 -5.42 -3.52
C PHE A 321 -9.74 -6.73 -3.22
N VAL A 322 -10.23 -7.38 -4.28
CA VAL A 322 -10.86 -8.71 -4.23
C VAL A 322 -10.10 -9.63 -5.17
N GLN A 323 -9.63 -10.76 -4.64
CA GLN A 323 -8.79 -11.72 -5.37
C GLN A 323 -7.52 -11.10 -6.03
N GLY A 324 -7.01 -10.00 -5.47
CA GLY A 324 -5.84 -9.30 -6.01
C GLY A 324 -6.15 -8.24 -7.07
N LEU A 325 -7.42 -8.05 -7.41
CA LEU A 325 -7.87 -7.07 -8.38
C LEU A 325 -8.51 -5.85 -7.68
N PRO A 326 -8.28 -4.62 -8.18
CA PRO A 326 -8.84 -3.41 -7.60
C PRO A 326 -10.37 -3.40 -7.75
N VAL A 327 -11.05 -2.81 -6.78
CA VAL A 327 -12.49 -2.61 -6.80
C VAL A 327 -12.80 -1.12 -6.83
N PHE A 328 -13.64 -0.72 -7.77
CA PHE A 328 -14.05 0.66 -8.02
C PHE A 328 -15.53 0.85 -7.74
N ASN A 329 -15.89 1.99 -7.19
CA ASN A 329 -17.27 2.46 -7.08
C ASN A 329 -17.24 4.00 -6.97
N ASP A 330 -18.15 4.66 -7.68
CA ASP A 330 -18.21 6.13 -7.73
C ASP A 330 -18.72 6.75 -6.41
N ASP A 331 -19.51 6.01 -5.63
CA ASP A 331 -20.13 6.46 -4.38
C ASP A 331 -19.22 6.32 -3.15
N GLY A 332 -17.98 5.85 -3.33
CA GLY A 332 -17.00 5.67 -2.26
C GLY A 332 -17.10 4.34 -1.50
N MET A 333 -17.91 3.38 -1.97
CA MET A 333 -18.12 2.07 -1.34
C MET A 333 -16.87 1.17 -1.32
N SER A 334 -15.84 1.50 -2.10
CA SER A 334 -14.64 0.69 -2.25
C SER A 334 -13.35 1.38 -1.77
N GLN A 335 -13.43 2.54 -1.12
CA GLN A 335 -12.25 3.32 -0.73
C GLN A 335 -12.29 3.83 0.70
N ILE A 336 -11.13 3.86 1.35
CA ILE A 336 -10.88 4.63 2.57
C ILE A 336 -10.03 5.83 2.18
N LEU A 337 -10.57 7.03 2.37
CA LEU A 337 -9.90 8.29 2.07
C LEU A 337 -9.58 9.03 3.37
N VAL A 338 -8.32 9.37 3.57
CA VAL A 338 -7.84 10.14 4.71
C VAL A 338 -7.21 11.42 4.19
N THR A 339 -7.78 12.57 4.56
CA THR A 339 -7.25 13.88 4.21
C THR A 339 -6.53 14.48 5.41
N GLU A 340 -5.22 14.66 5.28
CA GLU A 340 -4.38 15.23 6.32
C GLU A 340 -4.53 16.75 6.40
N GLY A 341 -4.72 17.24 7.62
CA GLY A 341 -4.82 18.64 7.95
C GLY A 341 -3.52 19.24 8.44
N THR A 342 -3.61 20.33 9.20
CA THR A 342 -2.44 21.02 9.77
C THR A 342 -1.72 20.22 10.83
N GLU A 343 -2.46 19.66 11.79
CA GLU A 343 -1.92 18.91 12.95
C GLU A 343 -2.50 17.50 13.07
N GLY A 344 -3.61 17.21 12.39
CA GLY A 344 -4.25 15.90 12.36
C GLY A 344 -5.21 15.76 11.18
N VAL A 345 -6.03 14.71 11.20
CA VAL A 345 -6.94 14.40 10.08
C VAL A 345 -8.05 15.44 9.96
N TYR A 346 -8.13 16.08 8.79
CA TYR A 346 -9.18 17.02 8.43
C TYR A 346 -10.45 16.31 7.96
N LYS A 347 -10.32 15.32 7.07
CA LYS A 347 -11.46 14.56 6.54
C LYS A 347 -11.16 13.08 6.51
N TYR A 348 -12.20 12.29 6.79
CA TYR A 348 -12.13 10.84 6.71
C TYR A 348 -13.40 10.28 6.09
N GLN A 349 -13.30 9.67 4.91
CA GLN A 349 -14.43 9.07 4.19
C GLN A 349 -14.20 7.59 4.00
N ARG A 350 -15.22 6.77 4.28
CA ARG A 350 -15.12 5.32 4.13
C ARG A 350 -16.48 4.60 4.13
N PRO A 351 -16.52 3.37 3.62
CA PRO A 351 -17.59 2.43 3.92
C PRO A 351 -17.66 2.10 5.42
N PHE A 352 -18.87 2.00 5.94
CA PHE A 352 -19.15 1.41 7.26
C PHE A 352 -19.67 -0.03 7.15
N PHE A 353 -19.19 -0.78 6.16
CA PHE A 353 -19.44 -2.21 6.03
C PHE A 353 -18.17 -2.97 5.65
N LYS A 354 -18.27 -4.29 5.69
CA LYS A 354 -17.28 -5.21 5.10
C LYS A 354 -17.97 -6.25 4.23
N LEU A 355 -17.24 -6.82 3.28
CA LEU A 355 -17.69 -7.98 2.52
C LEU A 355 -17.73 -9.20 3.47
N GLY A 356 -18.93 -9.75 3.67
CA GLY A 356 -19.16 -10.93 4.49
C GLY A 356 -19.15 -12.21 3.65
N ALA A 357 -20.24 -12.98 3.71
CA ALA A 357 -20.35 -14.23 2.98
C ALA A 357 -20.46 -14.01 1.46
N GLN A 358 -19.66 -14.76 0.69
CA GLN A 358 -19.77 -14.82 -0.76
C GLN A 358 -20.96 -15.68 -1.19
N ILE A 359 -21.77 -15.18 -2.12
CA ILE A 359 -22.89 -15.91 -2.74
C ILE A 359 -22.35 -16.62 -3.98
N SER A 360 -22.07 -17.91 -3.88
CA SER A 360 -21.39 -18.68 -4.92
C SER A 360 -22.32 -19.22 -6.02
N THR A 361 -23.62 -19.32 -5.78
CA THR A 361 -24.60 -19.90 -6.71
C THR A 361 -24.87 -19.02 -7.94
N GLU A 362 -24.59 -17.71 -7.83
CA GLU A 362 -24.88 -16.70 -8.86
C GLU A 362 -23.61 -16.22 -9.60
N SER A 363 -22.47 -16.91 -9.44
CA SER A 363 -21.22 -16.46 -10.08
C SER A 363 -21.21 -16.72 -11.58
N LYS A 364 -21.53 -15.69 -12.38
CA LYS A 364 -21.42 -15.72 -13.85
C LYS A 364 -19.98 -15.48 -14.30
N GLU A 365 -19.46 -16.31 -15.22
CA GLU A 365 -18.19 -16.02 -15.90
C GLU A 365 -18.40 -14.90 -16.92
N VAL A 366 -17.54 -13.88 -16.87
CA VAL A 366 -17.48 -12.75 -17.79
C VAL A 366 -16.16 -12.83 -18.52
N THR A 367 -16.20 -12.79 -19.84
CA THR A 367 -15.01 -12.72 -20.69
C THR A 367 -14.77 -11.28 -21.07
N LEU A 368 -13.71 -10.69 -20.54
CA LEU A 368 -13.23 -9.37 -20.94
C LEU A 368 -12.41 -9.50 -22.23
N PRO A 369 -12.41 -8.46 -23.09
CA PRO A 369 -11.52 -8.40 -24.25
C PRO A 369 -10.05 -8.45 -23.82
N SER A 370 -9.15 -8.71 -24.78
CA SER A 370 -7.71 -8.70 -24.52
C SER A 370 -7.22 -7.29 -24.15
N SER A 371 -6.13 -7.18 -23.39
CA SER A 371 -5.62 -5.85 -23.01
C SER A 371 -5.07 -5.09 -24.21
N VAL A 372 -4.63 -5.79 -25.27
CA VAL A 372 -4.28 -5.18 -26.57
C VAL A 372 -5.50 -4.50 -27.20
N SER A 373 -6.64 -5.20 -27.28
CA SER A 373 -7.87 -4.61 -27.82
C SER A 373 -8.34 -3.40 -27.02
N VAL A 374 -8.24 -3.46 -25.68
CA VAL A 374 -8.57 -2.32 -24.82
C VAL A 374 -7.62 -1.14 -25.06
N TYR A 375 -6.32 -1.40 -25.15
CA TYR A 375 -5.32 -0.37 -25.45
C TYR A 375 -5.61 0.31 -26.80
N GLU A 376 -5.86 -0.46 -27.85
CA GLU A 376 -6.18 0.06 -29.18
C GLU A 376 -7.43 0.96 -29.19
N ASP A 377 -8.42 0.66 -28.36
CA ASP A 377 -9.60 1.51 -28.22
C ASP A 377 -9.36 2.76 -27.36
N LEU A 378 -8.49 2.67 -26.35
CA LEU A 378 -8.12 3.78 -25.49
C LEU A 378 -7.34 4.86 -26.23
N ILE A 379 -6.33 4.48 -27.02
CA ILE A 379 -5.47 5.42 -27.75
C ILE A 379 -6.19 6.22 -28.85
N LYS A 380 -7.46 5.88 -29.15
CA LYS A 380 -8.34 6.69 -30.02
C LYS A 380 -8.95 7.90 -29.28
N LYS A 381 -8.92 7.90 -27.94
CA LYS A 381 -9.65 8.84 -27.08
C LYS A 381 -8.75 9.63 -26.14
N VAL A 382 -7.62 9.06 -25.73
CA VAL A 382 -6.68 9.67 -24.78
C VAL A 382 -5.27 9.64 -25.34
N ASP A 383 -4.40 10.49 -24.78
CA ASP A 383 -2.97 10.48 -25.13
C ASP A 383 -2.32 9.17 -24.67
N PRO A 384 -1.71 8.37 -25.56
CA PRO A 384 -1.00 7.15 -25.18
C PRO A 384 0.11 7.37 -24.13
N ASP A 385 0.69 8.56 -24.07
CA ASP A 385 1.87 8.89 -23.22
C ASP A 385 1.52 8.91 -21.74
N ASP A 386 0.26 9.19 -21.44
CA ASP A 386 -0.27 9.30 -20.09
C ASP A 386 -0.85 7.97 -19.58
N ILE A 387 -0.94 6.94 -20.44
CA ILE A 387 -1.42 5.59 -20.05
C ILE A 387 -0.29 4.83 -19.35
N GLN A 388 -0.39 4.76 -18.02
CA GLN A 388 0.62 4.15 -17.17
C GLN A 388 0.40 2.64 -16.96
N MET A 389 -0.86 2.17 -17.00
CA MET A 389 -1.19 0.78 -16.74
C MET A 389 -2.57 0.43 -17.30
N ILE A 390 -2.78 -0.82 -17.69
CA ILE A 390 -4.09 -1.39 -18.03
C ILE A 390 -4.24 -2.70 -17.26
N VAL A 391 -5.22 -2.80 -16.37
CA VAL A 391 -5.44 -3.98 -15.51
C VAL A 391 -6.92 -4.34 -15.43
N PRO A 392 -7.25 -5.63 -15.28
CA PRO A 392 -8.61 -6.01 -14.92
C PRO A 392 -8.90 -5.63 -13.46
N GLY A 393 -10.16 -5.41 -13.16
CA GLY A 393 -10.67 -5.06 -11.84
C GLY A 393 -12.15 -5.39 -11.71
N TYR A 394 -12.79 -4.85 -10.68
CA TYR A 394 -14.22 -4.95 -10.48
C TYR A 394 -14.87 -3.58 -10.32
N VAL A 395 -16.04 -3.38 -10.91
CA VAL A 395 -16.96 -2.31 -10.54
C VAL A 395 -17.95 -2.86 -9.51
N MET A 396 -18.03 -2.22 -8.35
CA MET A 396 -18.95 -2.53 -7.28
C MET A 396 -20.24 -1.71 -7.43
N GLY A 397 -21.38 -2.39 -7.29
CA GLY A 397 -22.68 -1.76 -7.09
C GLY A 397 -23.59 -2.65 -6.26
N TYR A 398 -24.74 -2.13 -5.85
CA TYR A 398 -25.76 -2.99 -5.25
C TYR A 398 -26.40 -3.90 -6.28
N GLU A 399 -26.69 -5.12 -5.82
CA GLU A 399 -27.50 -6.08 -6.54
C GLU A 399 -28.91 -5.50 -6.76
N GLN A 400 -29.37 -5.50 -8.02
CA GLN A 400 -30.53 -4.73 -8.45
C GLN A 400 -31.89 -5.44 -8.22
N ASN A 401 -31.91 -6.65 -7.67
CA ASN A 401 -33.18 -7.28 -7.31
C ASN A 401 -33.78 -6.59 -6.06
N ASN A 402 -35.00 -6.09 -6.22
CA ASN A 402 -35.76 -5.26 -5.28
C ASN A 402 -35.95 -5.82 -3.85
N ASN A 403 -35.49 -7.04 -3.55
CA ASN A 403 -35.63 -7.67 -2.24
C ASN A 403 -34.36 -7.56 -1.37
N SER A 404 -33.26 -7.03 -1.90
CA SER A 404 -31.96 -7.09 -1.23
C SER A 404 -31.70 -5.94 -0.23
N TYR A 405 -32.51 -4.87 -0.20
CA TYR A 405 -32.37 -3.72 0.72
C TYR A 405 -30.92 -3.22 0.88
N ASN A 406 -30.16 -3.17 -0.22
CA ASN A 406 -28.72 -2.82 -0.24
C ASN A 406 -27.87 -3.68 0.72
N ARG A 407 -28.23 -4.95 0.91
CA ARG A 407 -27.49 -5.94 1.72
C ARG A 407 -26.57 -6.84 0.89
N VAL A 408 -26.71 -6.81 -0.43
CA VAL A 408 -25.91 -7.59 -1.36
C VAL A 408 -25.22 -6.63 -2.33
N VAL A 409 -23.89 -6.74 -2.40
CA VAL A 409 -23.09 -6.04 -3.41
C VAL A 409 -22.64 -7.02 -4.47
N GLU A 410 -22.61 -6.52 -5.71
CA GLU A 410 -22.18 -7.22 -6.89
C GLU A 410 -20.89 -6.58 -7.43
N LEU A 411 -19.92 -7.42 -7.77
CA LEU A 411 -18.64 -7.04 -8.34
C LEU A 411 -18.59 -7.53 -9.78
N LYS A 412 -18.75 -6.61 -10.73
CA LYS A 412 -18.70 -6.90 -12.17
C LYS A 412 -17.28 -6.71 -12.70
N PRO A 413 -16.68 -7.72 -13.35
CA PRO A 413 -15.38 -7.55 -14.00
C PRO A 413 -15.39 -6.41 -15.00
N ALA A 414 -14.34 -5.59 -14.99
CA ALA A 414 -14.12 -4.54 -15.97
C ALA A 414 -12.61 -4.32 -16.18
N TRP A 415 -12.26 -3.64 -17.27
CA TRP A 415 -10.91 -3.14 -17.46
C TRP A 415 -10.76 -1.80 -16.76
N PHE A 416 -9.56 -1.51 -16.29
CA PHE A 416 -9.18 -0.24 -15.69
C PHE A 416 -7.88 0.21 -16.32
N TYR A 417 -7.75 1.50 -16.57
CA TYR A 417 -6.48 2.10 -16.96
C TYR A 417 -6.09 3.18 -15.99
N LYS A 418 -4.78 3.31 -15.78
CA LYS A 418 -4.20 4.40 -15.00
C LYS A 418 -3.75 5.48 -15.96
N TYR A 419 -4.33 6.66 -15.82
CA TYR A 419 -4.08 7.82 -16.66
C TYR A 419 -3.65 9.00 -15.77
N ASN A 420 -2.43 9.49 -15.96
CA ASN A 420 -1.86 10.58 -15.17
C ASN A 420 -2.09 10.41 -13.64
N GLY A 421 -1.76 9.22 -13.11
CA GLY A 421 -1.90 8.93 -11.67
C GLY A 421 -3.30 8.46 -11.23
N THR A 422 -4.34 8.64 -12.05
CA THR A 422 -5.74 8.34 -11.70
C THR A 422 -6.22 7.06 -12.35
N TRP A 423 -6.96 6.22 -11.60
CA TRP A 423 -7.58 5.01 -12.14
C TRP A 423 -8.95 5.31 -12.73
N THR A 424 -9.20 4.82 -13.95
CA THR A 424 -10.48 4.99 -14.65
C THR A 424 -10.98 3.66 -15.19
N PRO A 425 -12.26 3.29 -14.98
CA PRO A 425 -12.84 2.10 -15.60
C PRO A 425 -12.98 2.29 -17.11
N VAL A 426 -12.59 1.26 -17.86
CA VAL A 426 -13.03 1.02 -19.24
C VAL A 426 -14.15 0.00 -19.15
N VAL A 427 -15.39 0.42 -19.41
CA VAL A 427 -16.51 -0.51 -19.51
C VAL A 427 -16.30 -1.37 -20.76
N GLY A 428 -15.67 -2.52 -20.56
CA GLY A 428 -15.39 -3.52 -21.60
C GLY A 428 -16.35 -4.70 -21.44
N GLY A 429 -17.59 -4.53 -21.90
CA GLY A 429 -18.60 -5.58 -21.93
C GLY A 429 -19.99 -4.98 -22.10
N GLU A 430 -20.84 -5.57 -22.95
CA GLU A 430 -22.24 -5.17 -23.06
C GLU A 430 -22.93 -5.21 -21.68
N LEU A 431 -23.73 -4.18 -21.40
CA LEU A 431 -24.57 -4.06 -20.20
C LEU A 431 -25.60 -5.19 -20.10
#